data_AF-A0AAV5V601-F1
#
_entry.id   AF-A0AAV5V601-F1
#
_cell.length_a   1.000
_cell.length_b   1.000
_cell.length_c   1.000
_cell.angle_alpha   90.00
_cell.angle_beta   90.00
_cell.angle_gamma   90.00
#
_symmetry.space_group_name_H-M   'P 1'
#
loop_
_entity.id
_entity.type
_entity.pdbx_description
1 polymer ?
#
loop_
_entity_poly.entity_id
_entity_poly.type
_entity_poly.pdbx_seq_one_letter_code
_entity_poly.pdbx_strand_id
1 'polypeptide(L)'
;LFFQQSPSTLSSHSDILTRWLSLRLSANSTPPTLLQRLIPAAAKLIRELLFLSDQELSMLVPAAMTKVGDTREVIRCDARSLIFSLVESMEAKTVLPYLLEGLKSKIIRQKKDTLSIISSLFSNNSTLLASSAVVTIKKLVPLLLDCLADRDALTRTTAQNACVGVESQLREREEWKTAITKLPTKVKAMLVDRLAKAAYGTAPALRQLAPVPRSTVTTGGGATVFLASAAVRPFGLPRPTSCVLPGSRLPRPGSGFVKK
;
A
#
# COMPACT_ATOMS: atom_id res chain seq x y z
N LEU A 1 -24.41 13.02 -3.29
CA LEU A 1 -24.77 14.35 -3.82
C LEU A 1 -23.64 14.95 -4.66
N PHE A 2 -22.38 15.03 -4.23
CA PHE A 2 -21.28 15.54 -5.08
C PHE A 2 -21.04 14.72 -6.37
N PHE A 3 -21.11 13.39 -6.30
CA PHE A 3 -20.88 12.49 -7.46
C PHE A 3 -22.01 12.44 -8.50
N GLN A 4 -23.04 13.27 -8.38
CA GLN A 4 -24.14 13.39 -9.36
C GLN A 4 -24.06 14.71 -10.16
N GLN A 5 -23.07 15.56 -9.87
CA GLN A 5 -22.88 16.81 -10.59
C GLN A 5 -22.06 16.59 -11.87
N SER A 6 -22.24 17.48 -12.85
CA SER A 6 -21.44 17.45 -14.08
C SER A 6 -19.95 17.68 -13.74
N PRO A 7 -19.02 17.06 -14.50
CA PRO A 7 -17.59 17.18 -14.25
C PRO A 7 -17.09 18.64 -14.36
N SER A 8 -17.77 19.47 -15.16
CA SER A 8 -17.50 20.91 -15.27
C SER A 8 -17.80 21.67 -13.98
N THR A 9 -18.96 21.42 -13.36
CA THR A 9 -19.32 22.04 -12.06
C THR A 9 -18.40 21.57 -10.94
N LEU A 10 -18.04 20.29 -10.93
CA LEU A 10 -17.08 19.76 -9.95
C LEU A 10 -15.72 20.44 -10.07
N SER A 11 -15.26 20.69 -11.30
CA SER A 11 -14.01 21.39 -11.58
C SER A 11 -14.07 22.87 -11.17
N SER A 12 -15.21 23.55 -11.30
CA SER A 12 -15.37 24.94 -10.80
C SER A 12 -15.23 25.06 -9.28
N HIS A 13 -15.46 23.98 -8.54
CA HIS A 13 -15.35 23.92 -7.09
C HIS A 13 -14.15 23.08 -6.62
N SER A 14 -13.19 22.76 -7.49
CA SER A 14 -12.03 21.92 -7.14
C SER A 14 -11.23 22.51 -5.98
N ASP A 15 -11.09 23.83 -5.90
CA ASP A 15 -10.24 24.50 -4.91
C ASP A 15 -10.78 24.32 -3.49
N ILE A 16 -12.08 24.55 -3.31
CA ILE A 16 -12.70 24.38 -1.99
C ILE A 16 -12.73 22.91 -1.57
N LEU A 17 -12.94 22.00 -2.53
CA LEU A 17 -12.95 20.56 -2.29
C LEU A 17 -11.57 20.06 -1.88
N THR A 18 -10.52 20.43 -2.62
CA THR A 18 -9.14 20.01 -2.36
C THR A 18 -8.61 20.58 -1.05
N ARG A 19 -8.92 21.84 -0.71
CA ARG A 19 -8.60 22.42 0.61
C ARG A 19 -9.33 21.72 1.74
N TRP A 20 -10.62 21.41 1.57
CA TRP A 20 -11.37 20.69 2.60
C TRP A 20 -10.81 19.27 2.80
N LEU A 21 -10.48 18.57 1.71
CA LEU A 21 -9.86 17.26 1.75
C LEU A 21 -8.49 17.30 2.44
N SER A 22 -7.61 18.23 2.06
CA SER A 22 -6.28 18.34 2.66
C SER A 22 -6.35 18.65 4.16
N LEU A 23 -7.31 19.48 4.60
CA LEU A 23 -7.56 19.74 6.01
C LEU A 23 -8.00 18.47 6.76
N ARG A 24 -8.95 17.71 6.20
CA ARG A 24 -9.44 16.48 6.85
C ARG A 24 -8.40 15.37 6.89
N LEU A 25 -7.53 15.28 5.88
CA LEU A 25 -6.41 14.35 5.85
C LEU A 25 -5.28 14.79 6.79
N SER A 26 -4.98 16.06 6.94
CA SER A 26 -3.91 16.49 7.86
C SER A 26 -4.35 16.49 9.33
N ALA A 27 -5.63 16.70 9.62
CA ALA A 27 -6.14 16.76 10.98
C ALA A 27 -6.05 15.42 11.72
N ASN A 28 -5.47 15.45 12.94
CA ASN A 28 -5.43 14.31 13.86
C ASN A 28 -6.79 14.02 14.53
N SER A 29 -7.68 15.01 14.57
CA SER A 29 -9.03 14.88 15.14
C SER A 29 -10.00 14.12 14.24
N THR A 30 -9.65 13.87 12.97
CA THR A 30 -10.51 13.14 12.04
C THR A 30 -10.61 11.67 12.46
N PRO A 31 -11.81 11.14 12.76
CA PRO A 31 -11.95 9.77 13.21
C PRO A 31 -11.61 8.79 12.07
N PRO A 32 -11.02 7.62 12.39
CA PRO A 32 -10.58 6.66 11.39
C PRO A 32 -11.70 6.10 10.53
N THR A 33 -12.90 5.96 11.09
CA THR A 33 -14.10 5.52 10.38
C THR A 33 -14.47 6.49 9.27
N LEU A 34 -14.30 7.80 9.50
CA LEU A 34 -14.49 8.81 8.47
C LEU A 34 -13.37 8.73 7.42
N LEU A 35 -12.10 8.57 7.83
CA LEU A 35 -10.98 8.44 6.89
C LEU A 35 -11.15 7.27 5.92
N GLN A 36 -11.63 6.12 6.40
CA GLN A 36 -11.90 4.93 5.58
C GLN A 36 -13.00 5.14 4.52
N ARG A 37 -13.87 6.14 4.69
CA ARG A 37 -14.88 6.52 3.69
C ARG A 37 -14.40 7.69 2.84
N LEU A 38 -13.68 8.61 3.46
CA LEU A 38 -13.20 9.84 2.86
C LEU A 38 -12.10 9.60 1.83
N ILE A 39 -11.09 8.78 2.14
CA ILE A 39 -9.95 8.57 1.24
C ILE A 39 -10.36 7.90 -0.07
N PRO A 40 -11.19 6.83 -0.08
CA PRO A 40 -11.71 6.28 -1.33
C PRO A 40 -12.60 7.26 -2.10
N ALA A 41 -13.41 8.05 -1.39
CA ALA A 41 -14.24 9.08 -2.02
C ALA A 41 -13.38 10.17 -2.66
N ALA A 42 -12.31 10.62 -1.99
CA ALA A 42 -11.34 11.57 -2.54
C ALA A 42 -10.66 10.99 -3.79
N ALA A 43 -10.26 9.72 -3.75
CA ALA A 43 -9.63 9.04 -4.89
C ALA A 43 -10.57 8.94 -6.10
N LYS A 44 -11.89 8.79 -5.88
CA LYS A 44 -12.90 8.85 -6.95
C LYS A 44 -13.06 10.27 -7.47
N LEU A 45 -13.17 11.25 -6.57
CA LEU A 45 -13.36 12.66 -6.92
C LEU A 45 -12.20 13.19 -7.78
N ILE A 46 -10.95 12.86 -7.44
CA ILE A 46 -9.77 13.27 -8.21
C ILE A 46 -9.76 12.71 -9.63
N ARG A 47 -10.33 11.52 -9.86
CA ARG A 47 -10.46 10.97 -11.22
C ARG A 47 -11.56 11.65 -12.05
N GLU A 48 -12.55 12.24 -11.38
CA GLU A 48 -13.64 12.97 -12.04
C GLU A 48 -13.31 14.46 -12.29
N LEU A 49 -12.31 14.99 -11.58
CA LEU A 49 -11.79 16.34 -11.82
C LEU A 49 -11.01 16.38 -13.13
N LEU A 50 -11.37 17.32 -14.02
CA LEU A 50 -10.72 17.48 -15.33
C LEU A 50 -9.33 18.12 -15.21
N PHE A 51 -9.16 19.01 -14.23
CA PHE A 51 -7.91 19.72 -13.99
C PHE A 51 -7.76 19.99 -12.50
N LEU A 52 -6.51 19.94 -12.04
CA LEU A 52 -6.07 20.33 -10.71
C LEU A 52 -4.87 21.25 -10.90
N SER A 53 -4.89 22.40 -10.26
CA SER A 53 -3.78 23.36 -10.26
C SER A 53 -2.62 22.87 -9.38
N ASP A 54 -1.42 23.38 -9.66
CA ASP A 54 -0.22 23.08 -8.86
C ASP A 54 -0.38 23.50 -7.39
N GLN A 55 -1.16 24.56 -7.11
CA GLN A 55 -1.43 25.01 -5.75
C GLN A 55 -2.29 24.01 -4.98
N GLU A 56 -3.37 23.52 -5.58
CA GLU A 56 -4.25 22.51 -4.97
C GLU A 56 -3.49 21.21 -4.69
N LEU A 57 -2.64 20.80 -5.65
CA LEU A 57 -1.72 19.69 -5.50
C LEU A 57 -0.76 19.86 -4.32
N SER A 58 -0.15 21.04 -4.20
CA SER A 58 0.85 21.32 -3.18
C SER A 58 0.31 21.17 -1.76
N MET A 59 -1.00 21.34 -1.58
CA MET A 59 -1.69 21.13 -0.31
C MET A 59 -2.17 19.68 -0.14
N LEU A 60 -2.69 19.07 -1.21
CA LEU A 60 -3.34 17.77 -1.14
C LEU A 60 -2.35 16.60 -1.08
N VAL A 61 -1.28 16.63 -1.87
CA VAL A 61 -0.32 15.51 -1.96
C VAL A 61 0.41 15.28 -0.63
N PRO A 62 0.96 16.30 0.07
CA PRO A 62 1.57 16.09 1.39
C PRO A 62 0.60 15.54 2.43
N ALA A 63 -0.66 16.01 2.40
CA ALA A 63 -1.71 15.54 3.30
C ALA A 63 -2.03 14.05 3.05
N ALA A 64 -2.11 13.63 1.79
CA ALA A 64 -2.27 12.23 1.42
C ALA A 64 -1.04 11.39 1.80
N MET A 65 0.18 11.88 1.55
CA MET A 65 1.43 11.21 1.92
C MET A 65 1.56 10.98 3.41
N THR A 66 1.01 11.85 4.25
CA THR A 66 0.94 11.65 5.70
C THR A 66 0.10 10.41 6.06
N LYS A 67 -0.98 10.14 5.32
CA LYS A 67 -1.85 8.97 5.55
C LYS A 67 -1.26 7.65 5.05
N VAL A 68 -0.31 7.69 4.12
CA VAL A 68 0.48 6.52 3.74
C VAL A 68 1.27 5.95 4.94
N GLY A 69 1.54 6.76 5.97
CA GLY A 69 2.19 6.33 7.22
C GLY A 69 1.27 5.90 8.37
N ASP A 70 -0.06 5.89 8.18
CA ASP A 70 -1.05 5.62 9.25
C ASP A 70 -0.82 4.24 9.88
N THR A 71 -1.18 4.04 11.15
CA THR A 71 -0.99 2.74 11.82
C THR A 71 -1.91 1.65 11.26
N ARG A 72 -3.08 2.02 10.74
CA ARG A 72 -4.09 1.08 10.21
C ARG A 72 -3.83 0.77 8.75
N GLU A 73 -3.64 -0.52 8.44
CA GLU A 73 -3.38 -1.02 7.08
C GLU A 73 -4.47 -0.59 6.08
N VAL A 74 -5.74 -0.63 6.47
CA VAL A 74 -6.86 -0.23 5.59
C VAL A 74 -6.70 1.21 5.11
N ILE A 75 -6.37 2.13 6.02
CA ILE A 75 -6.16 3.54 5.69
C ILE A 75 -4.92 3.72 4.81
N ARG A 76 -3.83 2.99 5.11
CA ARG A 76 -2.62 3.03 4.26
C ARG A 76 -2.89 2.53 2.84
N CYS A 77 -3.64 1.44 2.70
CA CYS A 77 -4.05 0.90 1.39
C CYS A 77 -4.86 1.91 0.60
N ASP A 78 -5.89 2.49 1.22
CA ASP A 78 -6.73 3.51 0.58
C ASP A 78 -5.90 4.76 0.22
N ALA A 79 -4.95 5.16 1.08
CA ALA A 79 -4.07 6.29 0.83
C ALA A 79 -3.11 6.03 -0.35
N ARG A 80 -2.58 4.80 -0.48
CA ARG A 80 -1.80 4.42 -1.67
C ARG A 80 -2.65 4.52 -2.93
N SER A 81 -3.88 4.02 -2.92
CA SER A 81 -4.81 4.14 -4.05
C SER A 81 -5.11 5.60 -4.40
N LEU A 82 -5.22 6.48 -3.39
CA LEU A 82 -5.38 7.92 -3.60
C LEU A 82 -4.16 8.55 -4.30
N ILE A 83 -2.94 8.17 -3.91
CA ILE A 83 -1.71 8.64 -4.58
C ILE A 83 -1.67 8.16 -6.03
N PHE A 84 -2.06 6.92 -6.32
CA PHE A 84 -2.14 6.45 -7.71
C PHE A 84 -3.18 7.22 -8.52
N SER A 85 -4.38 7.50 -7.98
CA SER A 85 -5.34 8.38 -8.65
C SER A 85 -4.76 9.75 -8.99
N LEU A 86 -3.98 10.34 -8.07
CA LEU A 86 -3.33 11.63 -8.29
C LEU A 86 -2.29 11.56 -9.42
N VAL A 87 -1.56 10.46 -9.53
CA VAL A 87 -0.59 10.25 -10.62
C VAL A 87 -1.27 9.92 -11.95
N GLU A 88 -2.46 9.31 -11.94
CA GLU A 88 -3.26 9.06 -13.15
C GLU A 88 -3.88 10.35 -13.70
N SER A 89 -4.45 11.18 -12.83
CA SER A 89 -5.09 12.44 -13.24
C SER A 89 -4.08 13.53 -13.63
N MET A 90 -2.81 13.39 -13.26
CA MET A 90 -1.82 14.49 -13.34
C MET A 90 -0.47 14.00 -13.85
N GLU A 91 0.39 14.92 -14.24
CA GLU A 91 1.73 14.53 -14.65
C GLU A 91 2.55 14.11 -13.43
N ALA A 92 3.03 12.87 -13.43
CA ALA A 92 3.75 12.28 -12.31
C ALA A 92 4.95 13.08 -11.80
N LYS A 93 5.51 14.00 -12.62
CA LYS A 93 6.57 14.93 -12.23
C LYS A 93 6.21 15.75 -10.99
N THR A 94 4.93 16.04 -10.76
CA THR A 94 4.47 16.83 -9.61
C THR A 94 4.45 16.00 -8.32
N VAL A 95 4.20 14.70 -8.42
CA VAL A 95 4.10 13.80 -7.25
C VAL A 95 5.46 13.27 -6.80
N LEU A 96 6.40 13.07 -7.75
CA LEU A 96 7.73 12.52 -7.47
C LEU A 96 8.51 13.26 -6.34
N PRO A 97 8.55 14.61 -6.27
CA PRO A 97 9.21 15.32 -5.17
C PRO A 97 8.66 14.95 -3.78
N TYR A 98 7.35 14.70 -3.67
CA TYR A 98 6.73 14.30 -2.40
C TYR A 98 7.06 12.84 -2.03
N LEU A 99 7.24 11.97 -3.03
CA LEU A 99 7.72 10.61 -2.81
C LEU A 99 9.18 10.59 -2.33
N LEU A 100 10.04 11.50 -2.84
CA LEU A 100 11.41 11.65 -2.34
C LEU A 100 11.43 12.01 -0.85
N GLU A 101 10.52 12.87 -0.42
CA GLU A 101 10.40 13.23 0.99
C GLU A 101 9.87 12.06 1.83
N GLY A 102 8.94 11.27 1.28
CA GLY A 102 8.45 10.04 1.89
C GLY A 102 9.55 8.99 2.16
N LEU A 103 10.57 8.90 1.29
CA LEU A 103 11.72 8.00 1.49
C LEU A 103 12.62 8.42 2.67
N LYS A 104 12.66 9.71 2.98
CA LYS A 104 13.40 10.27 4.12
C LYS A 104 12.60 10.22 5.43
N SER A 105 11.35 9.77 5.39
CA SER A 105 10.49 9.72 6.57
C SER A 105 11.09 8.83 7.67
N LYS A 106 11.03 9.32 8.91
CA LYS A 106 11.36 8.54 10.12
C LYS A 106 10.36 7.41 10.38
N ILE A 107 9.18 7.46 9.74
CA ILE A 107 8.13 6.47 9.90
C ILE A 107 8.38 5.32 8.93
N ILE A 108 8.89 4.20 9.45
CA ILE A 108 9.25 2.99 8.67
C ILE A 108 8.08 2.53 7.77
N ARG A 109 6.84 2.56 8.27
CA ARG A 109 5.64 2.20 7.49
C ARG A 109 5.49 3.09 6.25
N GLN A 110 5.57 4.40 6.44
CA GLN A 110 5.48 5.37 5.35
C GLN A 110 6.60 5.15 4.34
N LYS A 111 7.84 4.93 4.81
CA LYS A 111 8.99 4.66 3.95
C LYS A 111 8.78 3.41 3.09
N LYS A 112 8.30 2.31 3.68
CA LYS A 112 7.98 1.06 2.98
C LYS A 112 6.87 1.23 1.93
N ASP A 113 5.76 1.85 2.31
CA ASP A 113 4.65 2.06 1.39
C ASP A 113 5.03 3.04 0.26
N THR A 114 5.87 4.04 0.55
CA THR A 114 6.43 4.95 -0.47
C THR A 114 7.32 4.19 -1.47
N LEU A 115 8.20 3.30 -0.99
CA LEU A 115 9.00 2.42 -1.86
C LEU A 115 8.10 1.53 -2.74
N SER A 116 7.03 0.98 -2.18
CA SER A 116 6.06 0.20 -2.95
C SER A 116 5.33 1.04 -4.00
N ILE A 117 4.94 2.28 -3.68
CA ILE A 117 4.34 3.21 -4.64
C ILE A 117 5.32 3.46 -5.79
N ILE A 118 6.57 3.81 -5.49
CA ILE A 118 7.62 4.05 -6.50
C ILE A 118 7.78 2.83 -7.41
N SER A 119 7.89 1.63 -6.84
CA SER A 119 8.00 0.40 -7.63
C SER A 119 6.87 0.28 -8.65
N SER A 120 5.62 0.40 -8.21
CA SER A 120 4.45 0.27 -9.08
C SER A 120 4.34 1.40 -10.08
N LEU A 121 4.72 2.63 -9.69
CA LEU A 121 4.72 3.77 -10.60
C LEU A 121 5.64 3.53 -11.80
N PHE A 122 6.87 3.07 -11.56
CA PHE A 122 7.82 2.76 -12.64
C PHE A 122 7.43 1.53 -13.45
N SER A 123 6.79 0.52 -12.84
CA SER A 123 6.31 -0.64 -13.61
C SER A 123 5.13 -0.31 -14.53
N ASN A 124 4.26 0.62 -14.13
CA ASN A 124 2.99 0.90 -14.84
C ASN A 124 3.05 2.11 -15.78
N ASN A 125 3.91 3.10 -15.51
CA ASN A 125 3.92 4.37 -16.24
C ASN A 125 5.19 4.50 -17.09
N SER A 126 5.08 4.23 -18.39
CA SER A 126 6.16 4.39 -19.37
C SER A 126 6.54 5.87 -19.63
N THR A 127 5.67 6.81 -19.28
CA THR A 127 5.84 8.26 -19.52
C THR A 127 6.61 8.99 -18.42
N LEU A 128 6.92 8.34 -17.28
CA LEU A 128 7.67 8.94 -16.17
C LEU A 128 9.07 9.40 -16.56
N LEU A 129 9.61 8.85 -17.66
CA LEU A 129 10.95 9.13 -18.15
C LEU A 129 11.03 10.33 -19.09
N ALA A 130 9.95 11.10 -19.25
CA ALA A 130 9.98 12.34 -20.03
C ALA A 130 11.05 13.30 -19.48
N SER A 131 11.70 14.07 -20.36
CA SER A 131 12.86 14.94 -20.07
C SER A 131 12.70 15.82 -18.81
N SER A 132 11.47 16.27 -18.52
CA SER A 132 11.15 17.10 -17.36
C SER A 132 11.37 16.40 -16.00
N ALA A 133 11.27 15.07 -15.91
CA ALA A 133 11.39 14.33 -14.66
C ALA A 133 12.82 13.85 -14.35
N VAL A 134 13.76 13.98 -15.30
CA VAL A 134 15.14 13.44 -15.20
C VAL A 134 15.89 14.00 -13.99
N VAL A 135 15.72 15.28 -13.66
CA VAL A 135 16.35 15.91 -12.48
C VAL A 135 15.89 15.25 -11.18
N THR A 136 14.60 14.94 -11.09
CA THR A 136 14.00 14.30 -9.91
C THR A 136 14.40 12.83 -9.84
N ILE A 137 14.49 12.13 -10.98
CA ILE A 137 14.97 10.75 -11.07
C ILE A 137 16.43 10.64 -10.60
N LYS A 138 17.30 11.58 -11.00
CA LYS A 138 18.69 11.65 -10.52
C LYS A 138 18.81 11.80 -9.00
N LYS A 139 17.82 12.41 -8.35
CA LYS A 139 17.73 12.50 -6.87
C LYS A 139 17.08 11.27 -6.25
N LEU A 140 16.15 10.63 -6.96
CA LEU A 140 15.44 9.43 -6.52
C LEU A 140 16.37 8.23 -6.39
N VAL A 141 17.19 7.97 -7.42
CA VAL A 141 18.01 6.76 -7.49
C VAL A 141 18.95 6.63 -6.28
N PRO A 142 19.74 7.65 -5.89
CA PRO A 142 20.58 7.56 -4.68
C PRO A 142 19.78 7.26 -3.42
N LEU A 143 18.66 7.97 -3.18
CA LEU A 143 17.84 7.77 -1.98
C LEU A 143 17.22 6.37 -1.92
N LEU A 144 16.81 5.84 -3.07
CA LEU A 144 16.27 4.49 -3.18
C LEU A 144 17.35 3.44 -2.90
N LEU A 145 18.58 3.65 -3.39
CA LEU A 145 19.70 2.76 -3.12
C LEU A 145 20.16 2.83 -1.65
N ASP A 146 20.10 4.00 -1.01
CA ASP A 146 20.37 4.13 0.44
C ASP A 146 19.42 3.26 1.27
N CYS A 147 18.17 3.07 0.81
CA CYS A 147 17.19 2.19 1.47
C CYS A 147 17.56 0.70 1.40
N LEU A 148 18.48 0.29 0.53
CA LEU A 148 18.99 -1.09 0.51
C LEU A 148 19.89 -1.40 1.71
N ALA A 149 20.49 -0.37 2.31
CA ALA A 149 21.32 -0.47 3.51
C ALA A 149 20.53 -0.13 4.80
N ASP A 150 19.20 -0.03 4.72
CA ASP A 150 18.37 0.32 5.88
C ASP A 150 18.51 -0.69 7.03
N ARG A 151 18.31 -0.24 8.27
CA ARG A 151 18.34 -1.10 9.46
C ARG A 151 17.21 -2.13 9.44
N ASP A 152 16.03 -1.75 8.96
CA ASP A 152 14.84 -2.62 8.94
C ASP A 152 14.88 -3.63 7.78
N ALA A 153 14.77 -4.92 8.09
CA ALA A 153 14.87 -6.00 7.11
C ALA A 153 13.73 -5.99 6.09
N LEU A 154 12.52 -5.62 6.52
CA LEU A 154 11.37 -5.52 5.63
C LEU A 154 11.53 -4.34 4.67
N THR A 155 12.00 -3.20 5.16
CA THR A 155 12.33 -2.03 4.33
C THR A 155 13.39 -2.35 3.29
N ARG A 156 14.48 -3.03 3.67
CA ARG A 156 15.49 -3.51 2.68
C ARG A 156 14.87 -4.40 1.61
N THR A 157 13.97 -5.32 1.99
CA THR A 157 13.31 -6.22 1.05
C THR A 157 12.37 -5.47 0.10
N THR A 158 11.58 -4.52 0.62
CA THR A 158 10.73 -3.66 -0.21
C THR A 158 11.56 -2.76 -1.11
N ALA A 159 12.70 -2.26 -0.66
CA ALA A 159 13.63 -1.48 -1.47
C ALA A 159 14.23 -2.30 -2.61
N GLN A 160 14.61 -3.56 -2.37
CA GLN A 160 15.07 -4.47 -3.44
C GLN A 160 13.99 -4.65 -4.51
N ASN A 161 12.73 -4.87 -4.11
CA ASN A 161 11.61 -4.98 -5.05
C ASN A 161 11.39 -3.66 -5.82
N ALA A 162 11.51 -2.51 -5.15
CA ALA A 162 11.42 -1.22 -5.81
C ALA A 162 12.54 -1.00 -6.82
N CYS A 163 13.76 -1.44 -6.52
CA CYS A 163 14.88 -1.40 -7.47
C CYS A 163 14.58 -2.20 -8.73
N VAL A 164 13.96 -3.38 -8.61
CA VAL A 164 13.56 -4.21 -9.76
C VAL A 164 12.57 -3.45 -10.65
N GLY A 165 11.55 -2.82 -10.06
CA GLY A 165 10.58 -2.03 -10.81
C GLY A 165 11.22 -0.83 -11.51
N VAL A 166 12.13 -0.12 -10.82
CA VAL A 166 12.84 1.04 -11.38
C VAL A 166 13.85 0.64 -12.45
N GLU A 167 14.57 -0.48 -12.28
CA GLU A 167 15.53 -0.98 -13.25
C GLU A 167 14.89 -1.21 -14.62
N SER A 168 13.67 -1.78 -14.66
CA SER A 168 12.98 -2.06 -15.92
C SER A 168 12.85 -0.85 -16.85
N GLN A 169 12.84 0.37 -16.29
CA GLN A 169 12.71 1.64 -17.00
C GLN A 169 14.04 2.41 -17.11
N LEU A 170 14.95 2.26 -16.13
CA LEU A 170 16.20 3.04 -16.06
C LEU A 170 17.46 2.26 -16.45
N ARG A 171 17.37 0.98 -16.81
CA ARG A 171 18.52 0.10 -17.09
C ARG A 171 19.55 0.71 -18.03
N GLU A 172 19.10 1.38 -19.09
CA GLU A 172 19.99 1.92 -20.12
C GLU A 172 20.58 3.28 -19.75
N ARG A 173 19.98 3.98 -18.78
CA ARG A 173 20.36 5.36 -18.44
C ARG A 173 21.63 5.42 -17.60
N GLU A 174 22.41 6.46 -17.83
CA GLU A 174 23.68 6.67 -17.17
C GLU A 174 23.52 6.91 -15.66
N GLU A 175 22.45 7.58 -15.23
CA GLU A 175 22.18 7.80 -13.81
C GLU A 175 22.07 6.50 -13.01
N TRP A 176 21.45 5.46 -13.58
CA TRP A 176 21.29 4.16 -12.93
C TRP A 176 22.61 3.39 -12.91
N LYS A 177 23.30 3.30 -14.06
CA LYS A 177 24.61 2.62 -14.19
C LYS A 177 25.67 3.22 -13.28
N THR A 178 25.73 4.56 -13.23
CA THR A 178 26.67 5.30 -12.38
C THR A 178 26.34 5.10 -10.90
N ALA A 179 25.05 5.15 -10.53
CA ALA A 179 24.64 4.98 -9.14
C ALA A 179 24.93 3.57 -8.62
N ILE A 180 24.65 2.52 -9.40
CA ILE A 180 24.99 1.14 -9.02
C ILE A 180 26.50 0.96 -8.82
N THR A 181 27.31 1.61 -9.64
CA THR A 181 28.78 1.50 -9.56
C THR A 181 29.33 2.08 -8.27
N LYS A 182 28.69 3.13 -7.72
CA LYS A 182 29.09 3.77 -6.46
C LYS A 182 28.64 3.01 -5.20
N LEU A 183 27.88 1.91 -5.35
CA LEU A 183 27.35 1.18 -4.19
C LEU A 183 28.45 0.37 -3.46
N PRO A 184 28.29 0.16 -2.14
CA PRO A 184 29.11 -0.79 -1.39
C PRO A 184 29.03 -2.19 -2.03
N THR A 185 30.16 -2.89 -2.11
CA THR A 185 30.28 -4.19 -2.78
C THR A 185 29.23 -5.20 -2.32
N LYS A 186 28.99 -5.29 -1.01
CA LYS A 186 27.97 -6.17 -0.41
C LYS A 186 26.56 -5.83 -0.88
N VAL A 187 26.17 -4.55 -0.85
CA VAL A 187 24.83 -4.09 -1.22
C VAL A 187 24.60 -4.28 -2.72
N LYS A 188 25.63 -4.00 -3.52
CA LYS A 188 25.63 -4.23 -4.97
C LYS A 188 25.41 -5.71 -5.31
N ALA A 189 26.13 -6.63 -4.66
CA ALA A 189 25.95 -8.07 -4.89
C ALA A 189 24.51 -8.52 -4.56
N MET A 190 23.97 -8.08 -3.42
CA MET A 190 22.59 -8.39 -3.02
C MET A 190 21.55 -7.87 -4.02
N LEU A 191 21.79 -6.68 -4.60
CA LEU A 191 20.91 -6.11 -5.61
C LEU A 191 21.01 -6.91 -6.92
N VAL A 192 22.21 -7.17 -7.42
CA VAL A 192 22.42 -7.94 -8.66
C VAL A 192 21.78 -9.33 -8.58
N ASP A 193 21.95 -10.04 -7.46
CA ASP A 193 21.29 -11.34 -7.25
C ASP A 193 19.76 -11.25 -7.31
N ARG A 194 19.18 -10.16 -6.79
CA ARG A 194 17.74 -9.93 -6.82
C ARG A 194 17.24 -9.61 -8.22
N LEU A 195 17.96 -8.77 -8.95
CA LEU A 195 17.63 -8.43 -10.34
C LEU A 195 17.72 -9.67 -11.25
N ALA A 196 18.76 -10.49 -11.08
CA ALA A 196 18.89 -11.76 -11.79
C ALA A 196 17.71 -12.70 -11.49
N LYS A 197 17.35 -12.91 -10.21
CA LYS A 197 16.18 -13.74 -9.83
C LYS A 197 14.86 -13.21 -10.39
N ALA A 198 14.69 -11.89 -10.45
CA ALA A 198 13.51 -11.28 -11.05
C ALA A 198 13.45 -11.54 -12.56
N ALA A 199 14.58 -11.48 -13.27
CA ALA A 199 14.66 -11.78 -14.71
C ALA A 199 14.35 -13.25 -15.04
N TYR A 200 14.76 -14.19 -14.18
CA TYR A 200 14.50 -15.63 -14.35
C TYR A 200 13.12 -16.08 -13.81
N GLY A 201 12.22 -15.17 -13.44
CA GLY A 201 10.87 -15.50 -12.98
C GLY A 201 10.80 -16.30 -11.67
N THR A 202 11.92 -16.44 -10.95
CA THR A 202 12.02 -17.19 -9.68
C THR A 202 11.76 -16.31 -8.46
N ALA A 203 11.47 -15.02 -8.66
CA ALA A 203 11.07 -14.13 -7.59
C ALA A 203 9.61 -14.43 -7.15
N PRO A 204 9.31 -14.45 -5.83
CA PRO A 204 7.94 -14.58 -5.38
C PRO A 204 7.14 -13.39 -5.91
N ALA A 205 6.05 -13.68 -6.62
CA ALA A 205 5.15 -12.67 -7.15
C ALA A 205 4.81 -11.65 -6.05
N LEU A 206 4.84 -10.36 -6.41
CA LEU A 206 4.30 -9.30 -5.57
C LEU A 206 2.94 -9.78 -5.07
N ARG A 207 2.73 -9.81 -3.76
CA ARG A 207 1.37 -9.84 -3.22
C ARG A 207 0.73 -8.56 -3.72
N GLN A 208 0.07 -8.64 -4.88
CA GLN A 208 -1.00 -7.71 -5.21
C GLN A 208 -1.87 -7.66 -3.97
N LEU A 209 -2.01 -6.48 -3.41
CA LEU A 209 -2.95 -6.28 -2.33
C LEU A 209 -4.33 -6.54 -2.92
N ALA A 210 -4.79 -7.77 -2.78
CA ALA A 210 -6.20 -8.09 -2.95
C ALA A 210 -6.98 -7.11 -2.06
N PRO A 211 -8.09 -6.53 -2.56
CA PRO A 211 -8.96 -5.73 -1.74
C PRO A 211 -9.30 -6.54 -0.50
N VAL A 212 -8.98 -6.01 0.69
CA VAL A 212 -9.37 -6.63 1.94
C VAL A 212 -10.89 -6.84 1.87
N PRO A 213 -11.42 -8.07 2.04
CA PRO A 213 -12.86 -8.27 2.09
C PRO A 213 -13.39 -7.44 3.25
N ARG A 214 -14.16 -6.40 2.89
CA ARG A 214 -14.72 -5.44 3.82
C ARG A 214 -15.81 -6.19 4.58
N SER A 215 -15.57 -6.57 5.83
CA SER A 215 -16.60 -7.18 6.68
C SER A 215 -17.81 -6.25 6.76
N THR A 216 -18.89 -6.66 6.10
CA THR A 216 -20.21 -6.05 6.24
C THR A 216 -20.72 -6.37 7.64
N VAL A 217 -20.82 -5.35 8.48
CA VAL A 217 -21.63 -5.43 9.71
C VAL A 217 -23.08 -5.60 9.27
N THR A 218 -23.61 -6.82 9.42
CA THR A 218 -25.04 -7.11 9.29
C THR A 218 -25.75 -6.63 10.56
N THR A 219 -26.41 -5.48 10.45
CA THR A 219 -27.42 -5.04 11.42
C THR A 219 -28.65 -5.92 11.24
N GLY A 220 -29.04 -6.65 12.28
CA GLY A 220 -30.21 -7.51 12.29
C GLY A 220 -31.52 -6.72 12.28
N GLY A 221 -32.57 -7.36 11.74
CA GLY A 221 -33.96 -6.96 11.93
C GLY A 221 -34.88 -7.39 10.78
N GLY A 222 -35.83 -8.27 11.08
CA GLY A 222 -37.12 -8.35 10.36
C GLY A 222 -37.32 -9.56 9.46
N ALA A 223 -38.20 -10.46 9.90
CA ALA A 223 -38.64 -11.67 9.21
C ALA A 223 -39.56 -11.39 8.01
N THR A 224 -39.49 -12.24 6.97
CA THR A 224 -40.68 -12.73 6.24
C THR A 224 -40.47 -14.16 5.78
N VAL A 225 -41.56 -14.90 5.88
CA VAL A 225 -41.77 -16.32 5.69
C VAL A 225 -41.79 -16.67 4.20
N PHE A 226 -41.12 -17.74 3.78
CA PHE A 226 -41.52 -18.49 2.58
C PHE A 226 -41.40 -20.00 2.79
N LEU A 227 -42.46 -20.68 2.36
CA LEU A 227 -42.79 -22.08 2.58
C LEU A 227 -41.74 -23.05 2.04
N ALA A 228 -41.46 -24.08 2.84
CA ALA A 228 -40.90 -25.35 2.39
C ALA A 228 -41.99 -26.17 1.67
N SER A 229 -41.62 -26.81 0.55
CA SER A 229 -42.34 -27.96 0.00
C SER A 229 -41.42 -29.17 0.05
N ALA A 230 -41.97 -30.27 0.57
CA ALA A 230 -41.28 -31.48 0.98
C ALA A 230 -41.30 -32.57 -0.11
N ALA A 231 -40.22 -33.36 -0.16
CA ALA A 231 -40.23 -34.73 -0.71
C ALA A 231 -39.21 -35.63 0.05
N VAL A 232 -39.66 -36.18 1.19
CA VAL A 232 -39.70 -37.62 1.58
C VAL A 232 -39.07 -38.56 0.52
N ARG A 233 -38.11 -39.49 0.73
CA ARG A 233 -37.68 -40.42 1.83
C ARG A 233 -36.50 -41.31 1.28
N PRO A 234 -36.00 -42.39 1.93
CA PRO A 234 -35.48 -42.61 3.30
C PRO A 234 -34.09 -43.34 3.33
N PHE A 235 -33.58 -43.60 4.55
CA PHE A 235 -32.53 -44.55 4.96
C PHE A 235 -31.04 -44.16 4.86
N GLY A 236 -30.37 -44.21 6.03
CA GLY A 236 -28.92 -44.44 6.13
C GLY A 236 -28.17 -43.53 7.10
N LEU A 237 -28.41 -43.66 8.42
CA LEU A 237 -27.44 -43.22 9.43
C LEU A 237 -26.18 -44.09 9.33
N PRO A 238 -24.99 -43.52 9.50
CA PRO A 238 -24.28 -43.85 10.72
C PRO A 238 -23.53 -42.68 11.37
N ARG A 239 -23.50 -42.70 12.70
CA ARG A 239 -22.48 -42.12 13.58
C ARG A 239 -22.18 -43.20 14.63
N PRO A 240 -21.12 -43.13 15.44
CA PRO A 240 -19.86 -42.38 15.34
C PRO A 240 -18.64 -43.31 15.59
N THR A 241 -17.41 -42.86 15.31
CA THR A 241 -16.23 -43.41 16.01
C THR A 241 -15.30 -42.29 16.45
N SER A 242 -15.23 -42.14 17.78
CA SER A 242 -14.24 -41.35 18.51
C SER A 242 -12.87 -42.01 18.40
N CYS A 243 -11.87 -41.29 17.88
CA CYS A 243 -10.48 -41.70 18.03
C CYS A 243 -10.02 -41.37 19.45
N VAL A 244 -10.03 -42.37 20.31
CA VAL A 244 -9.36 -42.40 21.61
C VAL A 244 -7.85 -42.42 21.38
N LEU A 245 -7.14 -41.42 21.89
CA LEU A 245 -5.68 -41.46 22.04
C LEU A 245 -5.34 -42.20 23.34
N PRO A 246 -4.58 -43.31 23.30
CA PRO A 246 -4.09 -43.99 24.50
C PRO A 246 -2.99 -43.17 25.19
N GLY A 247 -3.05 -43.15 26.51
CA GLY A 247 -2.31 -42.22 27.34
C GLY A 247 -0.79 -42.36 27.35
N SER A 248 -0.17 -41.29 27.83
CA SER A 248 1.02 -41.39 28.67
C SER A 248 0.87 -40.38 29.82
N ARG A 249 1.10 -40.92 31.01
CA ARG A 249 0.71 -40.39 32.31
C ARG A 249 1.57 -39.19 32.70
N LEU A 250 0.92 -38.18 33.27
CA LEU A 250 1.55 -37.18 34.14
C LEU A 250 2.05 -37.87 35.43
N PRO A 251 3.29 -37.63 35.88
CA PRO A 251 3.67 -37.91 37.24
C PRO A 251 3.50 -36.67 38.14
N ARG A 252 2.73 -36.84 39.21
CA ARG A 252 2.81 -36.15 40.52
C ARG A 252 2.80 -37.29 41.57
N PRO A 253 3.12 -37.09 42.87
CA PRO A 253 3.64 -35.92 43.59
C PRO A 253 4.86 -36.26 44.50
N GLY A 254 5.40 -35.25 45.20
CA GLY A 254 6.31 -35.46 46.33
C GLY A 254 6.54 -34.18 47.13
N SER A 255 5.72 -33.98 48.16
CA SER A 255 5.86 -32.94 49.19
C SER A 255 6.96 -33.33 50.18
N GLY A 256 7.80 -32.39 50.61
CA GLY A 256 8.82 -32.60 51.64
C GLY A 256 9.52 -31.30 52.03
N PHE A 257 9.18 -30.83 53.23
CA PHE A 257 9.54 -29.57 53.88
C PHE A 257 10.96 -29.59 54.49
N VAL A 258 11.57 -28.41 54.71
CA VAL A 258 12.37 -27.97 55.91
C VAL A 258 13.60 -27.10 55.57
N LYS A 259 13.67 -25.98 56.32
CA LYS A 259 14.70 -24.94 56.43
C LYS A 259 16.09 -25.46 56.83
N LYS A 260 17.13 -24.76 56.37
CA LYS A 260 18.12 -24.07 57.23
C LYS A 260 18.59 -22.81 56.51
#